data_AF-A0A949J7D1-F1
#
_entry.id   AF-A0A949J7D1-F1
#
_cell.length_a   1.000
_cell.length_b   1.000
_cell.length_c   1.000
_cell.angle_alpha   90.00
_cell.angle_beta   90.00
_cell.angle_gamma   90.00
#
_symmetry.space_group_name_H-M   'P 1'
#
loop_
_entity.id
_entity.type
_entity.pdbx_description
1 polymer ?
#
loop_
_entity_poly.entity_id
_entity_poly.type
_entity_poly.pdbx_seq_one_letter_code
_entity_poly.pdbx_strand_id
1 'polypeptide(L)'
;MKTLSQSDETVINLFEDHVATWIRSTFSRLTPPQREAWPLIAKKQNTLICSPTGSGKTLAAFLFCINELFKLSIANHLEDT
;
A
#
# COMPACT_ATOMS: atom_id res chain seq x y z
N MET A 1 8.58 18.54 -2.93
CA MET A 1 8.15 17.15 -2.65
C MET A 1 9.41 16.35 -2.35
N LYS A 2 9.57 15.75 -1.16
CA LYS A 2 10.74 14.89 -0.88
C LYS A 2 10.55 13.60 -1.68
N THR A 3 11.36 13.38 -2.70
CA THR A 3 11.38 12.10 -3.43
C THR A 3 11.92 11.04 -2.48
N LEU A 4 11.05 10.22 -1.89
CA LEU A 4 11.47 9.04 -1.13
C LEU A 4 12.01 8.03 -2.15
N SER A 5 13.33 7.96 -2.32
CA SER A 5 14.00 7.03 -3.25
C SER A 5 14.07 5.60 -2.67
N GLN A 6 12.92 5.05 -2.26
CA GLN A 6 12.87 3.66 -1.80
C GLN A 6 12.65 2.72 -2.99
N SER A 7 13.30 1.55 -2.92
CA SER A 7 13.10 0.47 -3.89
C SER A 7 11.68 -0.10 -3.80
N ASP A 8 11.16 -0.68 -4.89
CA ASP A 8 9.82 -1.29 -4.87
C ASP A 8 9.71 -2.39 -3.82
N GLU A 9 10.72 -3.25 -3.70
CA GLU A 9 10.71 -4.31 -2.70
C GLU A 9 10.66 -3.78 -1.26
N THR A 10 11.36 -2.69 -0.97
CA THR A 10 11.27 -2.04 0.35
C THR A 10 9.84 -1.60 0.66
N VAL A 11 9.13 -1.06 -0.34
CA VAL A 11 7.75 -0.61 -0.16
C VAL A 11 6.78 -1.79 -0.10
N ILE A 12 6.98 -2.82 -0.93
CA ILE A 12 6.15 -4.04 -0.94
C ILE A 12 6.24 -4.79 0.39
N ASN A 13 7.42 -4.80 1.02
CA ASN A 13 7.62 -5.42 2.34
C ASN A 13 6.93 -4.68 3.50
N LEU A 14 6.22 -3.57 3.26
CA LEU A 14 5.34 -2.92 4.25
C LEU A 14 3.98 -3.63 4.38
N PHE A 15 3.64 -4.52 3.46
CA PHE A 15 2.37 -5.24 3.41
C PHE A 15 2.50 -6.64 4.04
N GLU A 16 1.37 -7.19 4.49
CA GLU A 16 1.25 -8.59 4.90
C GLU A 16 1.58 -9.53 3.72
N ASP A 17 2.14 -10.70 4.01
CA ASP A 17 2.75 -11.60 3.01
C ASP A 17 1.82 -11.94 1.83
N HIS A 18 0.54 -12.16 2.10
CA HIS A 18 -0.47 -12.47 1.06
C HIS A 18 -0.69 -11.27 0.12
N VAL A 19 -0.74 -10.06 0.67
CA VAL A 19 -0.92 -8.83 -0.11
C VAL A 19 0.35 -8.51 -0.88
N ALA A 20 1.52 -8.64 -0.25
CA ALA A 20 2.82 -8.46 -0.89
C ALA A 20 3.01 -9.42 -2.08
N THR A 21 2.63 -10.69 -1.92
CA THR A 21 2.66 -11.69 -2.99
C THR A 21 1.77 -11.30 -4.16
N TRP A 22 0.55 -10.82 -3.88
CA TRP A 22 -0.36 -10.32 -4.91
C TRP A 22 0.20 -9.10 -5.64
N ILE A 23 0.84 -8.16 -4.92
CA ILE A 23 1.47 -6.98 -5.56
C ILE A 23 2.55 -7.44 -6.54
N ARG A 24 3.42 -8.38 -6.13
CA ARG A 24 4.51 -8.91 -6.97
C ARG A 24 4.00 -9.64 -8.21
N SER A 25 2.89 -10.36 -8.12
CA SER A 25 2.31 -11.07 -9.27
C SER A 25 1.53 -10.14 -10.21
N THR A 26 0.99 -9.05 -9.69
CA THR A 26 0.12 -8.12 -10.44
C THR A 26 0.91 -7.02 -11.14
N PHE A 27 1.98 -6.52 -10.53
CA PHE A 27 2.73 -5.37 -11.03
C PHE A 27 4.19 -5.71 -11.31
N SER A 28 4.66 -5.35 -12.51
CA SER A 28 6.10 -5.37 -12.82
C SER A 28 6.86 -4.25 -12.12
N ARG A 29 6.19 -3.14 -11.78
CA ARG A 29 6.73 -1.98 -11.07
C ARG A 29 5.61 -1.19 -10.38
N LEU A 30 5.88 -0.62 -9.21
CA LEU A 30 4.93 0.28 -8.56
C LEU A 30 4.82 1.62 -9.31
N THR A 31 3.58 2.12 -9.44
CA THR A 31 3.32 3.47 -9.96
C THR A 31 3.79 4.54 -8.98
N PRO A 32 4.07 5.78 -9.42
CA PRO A 32 4.49 6.86 -8.54
C PRO A 32 3.58 7.07 -7.30
N PRO A 33 2.23 7.17 -7.42
CA PRO A 33 1.40 7.36 -6.24
C PRO A 33 1.41 6.16 -5.28
N GLN A 34 1.62 4.94 -5.77
CA GLN A 34 1.75 3.74 -4.91
C GLN A 34 3.07 3.78 -4.13
N ARG A 35 4.19 3.97 -4.85
CA ARG A 35 5.54 4.01 -4.27
C ARG A 35 5.69 5.10 -3.22
N GLU A 36 5.09 6.27 -3.45
CA GLU A 36 5.24 7.42 -2.56
C GLU A 36 4.22 7.42 -1.41
N ALA A 37 2.99 6.96 -1.64
CA ALA A 37 1.95 7.01 -0.61
C ALA A 37 2.08 5.87 0.42
N TRP A 38 2.38 4.64 -0.02
CA TRP A 38 2.38 3.49 0.90
C TRP A 38 3.33 3.63 2.10
N PRO A 39 4.56 4.16 1.97
CA PRO A 39 5.42 4.41 3.12
C PRO A 39 4.87 5.44 4.11
N LEU A 40 4.06 6.39 3.65
CA LEU A 40 3.43 7.42 4.50
C LEU A 40 2.20 6.83 5.21
N ILE A 41 1.37 6.10 4.46
CA ILE A 41 0.17 5.44 4.99
C ILE A 41 0.56 4.37 6.01
N ALA A 42 1.62 3.58 5.75
CA ALA A 42 2.14 2.59 6.69
C ALA A 42 2.62 3.20 8.02
N LYS A 43 3.06 4.45 7.99
CA LYS A 43 3.42 5.23 9.20
C LYS A 43 2.19 5.88 9.86
N LYS A 44 0.98 5.52 9.45
CA LYS A 44 -0.30 6.09 9.91
C LYS A 44 -0.39 7.62 9.70
N GLN A 45 0.24 8.14 8.65
CA GLN A 45 0.17 9.56 8.31
C GLN A 45 -1.00 9.86 7.38
N ASN A 46 -1.78 10.89 7.69
CA ASN A 46 -2.79 11.42 6.78
C ASN A 46 -2.12 11.84 5.47
N THR A 47 -2.48 11.19 4.37
CA THR A 47 -1.78 11.32 3.09
C THR A 47 -2.75 11.80 2.01
N LEU A 48 -2.50 13.00 1.46
CA LEU A 48 -3.20 13.52 0.29
C LEU A 48 -2.45 13.11 -0.99
N ILE A 49 -3.10 12.33 -1.86
CA ILE A 49 -2.50 11.86 -3.11
C ILE A 49 -3.05 12.70 -4.28
N CYS A 50 -2.21 13.57 -4.85
CA CYS A 50 -2.51 14.32 -6.06
C CYS A 50 -1.79 13.68 -7.26
N SER A 51 -2.53 13.01 -8.15
CA SER A 51 -1.97 12.40 -9.37
C SER A 51 -3.02 12.35 -10.49
N PRO A 52 -2.60 12.24 -11.76
CA PRO A 52 -3.52 12.11 -12.89
C PRO A 52 -4.46 10.90 -12.78
N THR A 53 -5.57 10.94 -13.54
CA THR A 53 -6.42 9.76 -13.73
C THR A 53 -5.61 8.61 -14.35
N GLY A 54 -6.02 7.37 -14.09
CA GLY A 54 -5.30 6.17 -14.57
C GLY A 54 -3.95 5.88 -13.90
N SER A 55 -3.45 6.74 -13.00
CA SER A 55 -2.12 6.54 -12.35
C SER A 55 -2.12 5.53 -11.19
N GLY A 56 -3.24 4.86 -10.92
CA GLY A 56 -3.37 3.88 -9.83
C GLY A 56 -3.60 4.46 -8.44
N LYS A 57 -3.96 5.76 -8.33
CA LYS A 57 -4.19 6.45 -7.03
C LYS A 57 -5.26 5.80 -6.15
N THR A 58 -6.28 5.20 -6.76
CA THR A 58 -7.36 4.51 -6.02
C THR A 58 -6.80 3.29 -5.31
N LEU A 59 -6.03 2.46 -6.01
CA LEU A 59 -5.38 1.31 -5.40
C LEU A 59 -4.34 1.75 -4.36
N ALA A 60 -3.59 2.83 -4.63
CA ALA A 60 -2.63 3.37 -3.68
C ALA A 60 -3.30 3.71 -2.32
N ALA A 61 -4.49 4.31 -2.34
CA ALA A 61 -5.25 4.64 -1.13
C ALA A 61 -5.93 3.41 -0.49
N PHE A 62 -6.60 2.56 -1.29
CA PHE A 62 -7.46 1.49 -0.77
C PHE A 62 -6.72 0.22 -0.38
N LEU A 63 -5.62 -0.14 -1.06
CA LEU A 63 -4.96 -1.42 -0.82
C LEU A 63 -4.43 -1.54 0.62
N PHE A 64 -4.00 -0.41 1.20
CA PHE A 64 -3.53 -0.41 2.59
C PHE A 64 -4.68 -0.64 3.58
N CYS A 65 -5.90 -0.19 3.28
CA CYS A 65 -7.07 -0.54 4.10
C CYS A 65 -7.32 -2.05 4.11
N ILE A 66 -7.23 -2.70 2.93
CA ILE A 66 -7.36 -4.15 2.81
C ILE A 66 -6.23 -4.87 3.56
N ASN A 67 -5.00 -4.35 3.49
CA ASN A 67 -3.87 -4.87 4.25
C ASN A 67 -4.13 -4.87 5.76
N GLU A 68 -4.66 -3.78 6.30
CA GLU A 68 -4.99 -3.70 7.73
C GLU A 68 -6.10 -4.69 8.12
N LEU A 69 -7.07 -4.98 7.24
CA LEU A 69 -8.06 -6.03 7.49
C LEU A 69 -7.41 -7.42 7.56
N PHE A 70 -6.48 -7.74 6.66
CA PHE A 70 -5.70 -8.98 6.75
C PHE A 70 -4.90 -9.06 8.03
N LYS A 71 -4.26 -7.96 8.42
CA LYS A 71 -3.49 -7.88 9.67
C LYS A 71 -4.36 -8.12 10.90
N LEU A 72 -5.56 -7.53 10.94
CA LEU A 72 -6.55 -7.79 12.00
C LEU A 72 -7.01 -9.25 11.99
N SER A 73 -7.26 -9.83 10.81
CA SER A 73 -7.65 -11.24 10.68
C SER A 73 -6.57 -12.19 11.19
N ILE A 74 -5.31 -11.99 10.78
CA ILE A 74 -4.16 -12.79 11.24
C ILE A 74 -3.98 -12.67 12.76
N ALA A 75 -4.23 -11.48 13.31
CA ALA A 75 -4.16 -11.26 14.74
C ALA A 75 -5.38 -11.83 15.51
N ASN A 76 -6.41 -12.37 14.84
CA ASN A 76 -7.70 -12.76 15.43
C ASN A 76 -8.47 -11.59 16.10
N HIS A 77 -8.33 -10.38 15.55
CA HIS A 77 -8.99 -9.15 16.01
C HIS A 77 -9.98 -8.60 14.96
N LEU A 78 -10.21 -9.31 13.86
CA LEU A 78 -11.22 -8.92 12.89
C LEU A 78 -12.59 -9.39 13.38
N GLU A 79 -13.46 -8.44 13.70
CA GLU A 79 -14.81 -8.70 14.20
C GLU A 79 -15.75 -9.08 13.04
N ASP A 80 -16.61 -10.07 13.27
CA ASP A 80 -17.77 -10.34 12.41
C ASP A 80 -18.86 -9.31 12.77
N THR A 81 -18.96 -8.24 11.99
CA THR A 81 -20.03 -7.22 12.13
C THR A 81 -21.40 -7.74 11.72
#